data_AF-A0A921L043-F1
#
_entry.id   AF-A0A921L043-F1
#
_cell.length_a   1.000
_cell.length_b   1.000
_cell.length_c   1.000
_cell.angle_alpha   90.00
_cell.angle_beta   90.00
_cell.angle_gamma   90.00
#
_symmetry.space_group_name_H-M   'P 1'
#
loop_
_entity.id
_entity.type
_entity.pdbx_description
1 polymer ?
#
loop_
_entity_poly.entity_id
_entity_poly.type
_entity_poly.pdbx_seq_one_letter_code
_entity_poly.pdbx_strand_id
1 'polypeptide(L)'
;NYDKNADFTKYTTFSLPDTIVYFVAKGETPNHEFDAQILQLVKDNFTQLGYSYIEPTSEEDQQPSFIVTVSAFSNVNYYYGSDYWYNYWGWYPGWNWIWGPTWGPGWGPSYPWYPVTVYSYRSGSIVIDMIATNQEASSTKKVPVLWSGIADGLLQGSKQSIIDRMETTIDQCFIQSPYLKK
;
A
#
# COMPACT_ATOMS: atom_id res chain seq x y z
N ASN A 1 -3.86 -0.56 -10.65
CA ASN A 1 -3.92 -1.98 -11.08
C ASN A 1 -4.76 -2.76 -10.08
N TYR A 2 -5.38 -3.88 -10.48
CA TYR A 2 -6.21 -4.68 -9.58
C TYR A 2 -6.32 -6.13 -10.03
N ASP A 3 -6.68 -7.00 -9.09
CA ASP A 3 -7.03 -8.40 -9.33
C ASP A 3 -8.44 -8.50 -9.91
N LYS A 4 -8.54 -8.92 -11.17
CA LYS A 4 -9.82 -9.08 -11.88
C LYS A 4 -10.66 -10.25 -11.35
N ASN A 5 -10.06 -11.16 -10.60
CA ASN A 5 -10.74 -12.32 -10.03
C ASN A 5 -11.17 -12.09 -8.57
N ALA A 6 -10.73 -10.98 -7.96
CA ALA A 6 -11.12 -10.64 -6.60
C ALA A 6 -12.58 -10.17 -6.55
N ASP A 7 -13.34 -10.73 -5.62
CA ASP A 7 -14.67 -10.24 -5.27
C ASP A 7 -14.54 -9.15 -4.19
N PHE A 8 -14.46 -7.89 -4.64
CA PHE A 8 -14.27 -6.74 -3.76
C PHE A 8 -15.40 -6.55 -2.75
N THR A 9 -16.58 -7.16 -2.96
CA THR A 9 -17.70 -7.06 -2.02
C THR A 9 -17.40 -7.73 -0.68
N LYS A 10 -16.53 -8.74 -0.65
CA LYS A 10 -16.17 -9.53 0.54
C LYS A 10 -15.29 -8.81 1.57
N TYR A 11 -14.62 -7.72 1.18
CA TYR A 11 -13.64 -7.04 2.03
C TYR A 11 -14.25 -5.84 2.73
N THR A 12 -14.55 -5.86 4.01
CA THR A 12 -15.30 -4.76 4.66
C THR A 12 -14.46 -3.89 5.57
N THR A 13 -13.32 -4.40 6.03
CA THR A 13 -12.45 -3.74 7.01
C THR A 13 -11.03 -3.62 6.50
N PHE A 14 -10.34 -2.56 6.91
CA PHE A 14 -8.94 -2.33 6.54
C PHE A 14 -8.11 -1.86 7.72
N SER A 15 -6.81 -2.13 7.67
CA SER A 15 -5.83 -1.49 8.56
C SER A 15 -4.74 -0.82 7.74
N LEU A 16 -4.23 0.31 8.25
CA LEU A 16 -3.23 1.16 7.61
C LEU A 16 -2.19 1.54 8.68
N PRO A 17 -0.91 1.19 8.51
CA PRO A 17 0.17 1.65 9.38
C PRO A 17 0.26 3.18 9.41
N ASP A 18 0.73 3.73 10.53
CA ASP A 18 0.96 5.17 10.73
C ASP A 18 2.26 5.70 10.06
N THR A 19 2.90 4.87 9.25
CA THR A 19 4.22 5.14 8.67
C THR A 19 4.22 4.87 7.17
N ILE A 20 4.89 5.74 6.42
CA ILE A 20 5.20 5.54 5.00
C ILE A 20 6.60 4.94 4.89
N VAL A 21 6.75 3.87 4.11
CA VAL A 21 8.09 3.33 3.80
C VAL A 21 8.68 4.05 2.60
N TYR A 22 9.87 4.59 2.79
CA TYR A 22 10.59 5.36 1.78
C TYR A 22 11.67 4.54 1.09
N PHE A 23 11.60 4.52 -0.24
CA PHE A 23 12.61 3.98 -1.12
C PHE A 23 13.41 5.14 -1.72
N VAL A 24 14.57 5.43 -1.12
CA VAL A 24 15.45 6.55 -1.49
C VAL A 24 16.85 6.06 -1.80
N ALA A 25 17.62 6.87 -2.54
CA ALA A 25 19.00 6.50 -2.85
C ALA A 25 19.86 6.45 -1.57
N LYS A 26 20.91 5.63 -1.58
CA LYS A 26 21.79 5.48 -0.42
C LYS A 26 22.39 6.84 0.00
N GLY A 27 22.12 7.24 1.24
CA GLY A 27 22.61 8.50 1.81
C GLY A 27 21.63 9.67 1.67
N GLU A 28 20.50 9.50 0.98
CA GLU A 28 19.41 10.48 1.00
C GLU A 28 18.58 10.35 2.28
N THR A 29 18.11 11.49 2.80
CA THR A 29 17.15 11.54 3.91
C THR A 29 15.76 11.78 3.33
N PRO A 30 14.78 10.90 3.56
CA PRO A 30 13.42 11.13 3.12
C PRO A 30 12.80 12.37 3.77
N ASN A 31 11.90 13.06 3.05
CA ASN A 31 11.11 14.15 3.60
C ASN A 31 9.79 13.61 4.14
N HIS A 32 9.60 13.67 5.46
CA HIS A 32 8.42 13.19 6.17
C HIS A 32 7.36 14.28 6.42
N GLU A 33 7.53 15.49 5.89
CA GLU A 33 6.66 16.64 6.16
C GLU A 33 5.17 16.39 5.81
N PHE A 34 4.91 15.52 4.83
CA PHE A 34 3.56 15.26 4.32
C PHE A 34 2.99 13.90 4.74
N ASP A 35 3.72 13.08 5.51
CA ASP A 35 3.33 11.70 5.83
C ASP A 35 1.94 11.62 6.46
N ALA A 36 1.69 12.43 7.48
CA ALA A 36 0.41 12.45 8.17
C ALA A 36 -0.76 12.81 7.23
N GLN A 37 -0.55 13.75 6.30
CA GLN A 37 -1.58 14.16 5.33
C GLN A 37 -1.84 13.06 4.30
N ILE A 38 -0.78 12.41 3.78
CA ILE A 38 -0.91 11.29 2.84
C ILE A 38 -1.67 10.14 3.50
N LEU A 39 -1.26 9.73 4.69
CA LEU A 39 -1.89 8.61 5.40
C LEU A 39 -3.35 8.91 5.74
N GLN A 40 -3.64 10.14 6.18
CA GLN A 40 -5.02 10.55 6.44
C GLN A 40 -5.86 10.54 5.17
N LEU A 41 -5.34 11.04 4.06
CA LEU A 41 -6.05 11.05 2.78
C LEU A 41 -6.35 9.64 2.26
N VAL A 42 -5.37 8.73 2.36
CA VAL A 42 -5.56 7.32 2.01
C VAL A 42 -6.64 6.69 2.90
N LYS A 43 -6.59 6.92 4.21
CA LYS A 43 -7.59 6.45 5.17
C LYS A 43 -8.99 6.98 4.82
N ASP A 44 -9.11 8.28 4.58
CA ASP A 44 -10.37 8.94 4.26
C ASP A 44 -10.98 8.41 2.97
N ASN A 45 -10.17 8.19 1.92
CA ASN A 45 -10.65 7.61 0.67
C ASN A 45 -11.23 6.20 0.87
N PHE A 46 -10.56 5.32 1.61
CA PHE A 46 -11.12 4.01 1.95
C PHE A 46 -12.39 4.13 2.79
N THR A 47 -12.43 5.01 3.79
CA THR A 47 -13.65 5.22 4.59
C THR A 47 -14.82 5.75 3.75
N GLN A 48 -14.57 6.68 2.82
CA GLN A 48 -15.58 7.21 1.91
C GLN A 48 -16.12 6.15 0.92
N LEU A 49 -15.29 5.17 0.55
CA LEU A 49 -15.72 4.02 -0.24
C LEU A 49 -16.55 3.01 0.57
N GLY A 50 -16.69 3.19 1.89
CA GLY A 50 -17.52 2.38 2.77
C GLY A 50 -16.77 1.32 3.59
N TYR A 51 -15.45 1.36 3.64
CA TYR A 51 -14.64 0.44 4.45
C TYR A 51 -14.49 0.95 5.89
N SER A 52 -14.54 0.03 6.85
CA SER A 52 -14.31 0.34 8.28
C SER A 52 -12.84 0.17 8.65
N TYR A 53 -12.27 1.17 9.31
CA TYR A 53 -10.88 1.14 9.76
C TYR A 53 -10.71 0.32 11.04
N ILE A 54 -9.62 -0.45 11.10
CA ILE A 54 -9.14 -1.16 12.29
C ILE A 54 -7.71 -0.71 12.58
N GLU A 55 -7.45 -0.34 13.84
CA GLU A 55 -6.13 0.04 14.32
C GLU A 55 -5.11 -1.10 14.10
N PRO A 56 -3.87 -0.80 13.70
CA PRO A 56 -2.85 -1.82 13.48
C PRO A 56 -2.40 -2.42 14.81
N THR A 57 -2.93 -3.59 15.16
CA THR A 57 -2.53 -4.36 16.34
C THR A 57 -1.96 -5.71 15.91
N SER A 58 -1.37 -6.44 16.86
CA SER A 58 -0.97 -7.85 16.64
C SER A 58 -2.05 -8.82 17.12
N GLU A 59 -3.25 -8.35 17.46
CA GLU A 59 -4.33 -9.17 18.01
C GLU A 59 -5.10 -9.86 16.88
N GLU A 60 -5.18 -11.19 16.93
CA GLU A 60 -5.80 -12.01 15.90
C GLU A 60 -7.32 -11.79 15.78
N ASP A 61 -7.99 -11.53 16.92
CA ASP A 61 -9.44 -11.27 17.00
C ASP A 61 -9.89 -9.96 16.33
N GLN A 62 -8.93 -9.12 15.90
CA GLN A 62 -9.18 -7.84 15.23
C GLN A 62 -8.67 -7.84 13.78
N GLN A 63 -8.49 -9.01 13.16
CA GLN A 63 -7.97 -9.10 11.80
C GLN A 63 -8.84 -8.31 10.79
N PRO A 64 -8.29 -7.30 10.07
CA PRO A 64 -9.01 -6.61 9.01
C PRO A 64 -9.17 -7.51 7.79
N SER A 65 -10.03 -7.18 6.83
CA SER A 65 -10.19 -7.95 5.59
C SER A 65 -8.99 -7.80 4.65
N PHE A 66 -8.26 -6.69 4.77
CA PHE A 66 -7.02 -6.39 4.07
C PHE A 66 -6.18 -5.38 4.86
N ILE A 67 -4.88 -5.34 4.57
CA ILE A 67 -3.99 -4.25 5.01
C ILE A 67 -3.74 -3.31 3.85
N VAL A 68 -3.48 -2.05 4.18
CA VAL A 68 -3.05 -1.02 3.23
C VAL A 68 -1.62 -0.64 3.57
N THR A 69 -0.72 -0.67 2.59
CA THR A 69 0.65 -0.15 2.75
C THR A 69 0.87 1.04 1.84
N VAL A 70 1.54 2.08 2.35
CA VAL A 70 1.88 3.29 1.58
C VAL A 70 3.38 3.41 1.47
N SER A 71 3.88 3.37 0.24
CA SER A 71 5.31 3.43 -0.10
C SER A 71 5.61 4.70 -0.90
N ALA A 72 6.70 5.39 -0.58
CA ALA A 72 7.15 6.60 -1.29
C ALA A 72 8.50 6.38 -1.97
N PHE A 73 8.69 6.95 -3.17
CA PHE A 73 9.90 6.79 -3.97
C PHE A 73 10.57 8.13 -4.24
N SER A 74 11.87 8.25 -3.96
CA SER A 74 12.69 9.41 -4.33
C SER A 74 13.84 9.01 -5.23
N ASN A 75 13.87 9.52 -6.46
CA ASN A 75 15.04 9.53 -7.34
C ASN A 75 15.78 8.19 -7.49
N VAL A 76 15.02 7.08 -7.45
CA VAL A 76 15.56 5.72 -7.55
C VAL A 76 14.86 4.96 -8.67
N ASN A 77 15.66 4.29 -9.50
CA ASN A 77 15.16 3.20 -10.32
C ASN A 77 15.00 1.97 -9.42
N TYR A 78 13.90 1.89 -8.68
CA TYR A 78 13.61 0.79 -7.77
C TYR A 78 12.64 -0.22 -8.40
N TYR A 79 12.95 -1.51 -8.31
CA TYR A 79 12.10 -2.55 -8.86
C TYR A 79 11.23 -3.14 -7.75
N TYR A 80 10.08 -2.52 -7.54
CA TYR A 80 9.22 -2.83 -6.40
C TYR A 80 8.74 -4.28 -6.33
N GLY A 81 8.37 -4.89 -7.46
CA GLY A 81 7.81 -6.26 -7.48
C GLY A 81 8.79 -7.39 -7.16
N SER A 82 10.10 -7.25 -7.41
CA SER A 82 11.12 -8.29 -7.09
C SER A 82 11.98 -7.99 -5.89
N ASP A 83 12.08 -6.73 -5.46
CA ASP A 83 13.09 -6.31 -4.48
C ASP A 83 12.67 -6.55 -3.03
N TYR A 84 11.77 -7.52 -2.79
CA TYR A 84 11.30 -7.91 -1.46
C TYR A 84 10.87 -6.70 -0.62
N TRP A 85 10.19 -5.74 -1.24
CA TRP A 85 9.84 -4.44 -0.65
C TRP A 85 9.15 -4.56 0.71
N TYR A 86 8.36 -5.60 0.93
CA TYR A 86 7.68 -5.91 2.19
C TYR A 86 8.65 -6.16 3.35
N ASN A 87 9.91 -6.52 3.10
CA ASN A 87 10.94 -6.62 4.14
C ASN A 87 11.26 -5.26 4.79
N TYR A 88 11.06 -4.15 4.07
CA TYR A 88 11.19 -2.80 4.65
C TYR A 88 10.09 -2.49 5.66
N TRP A 89 9.04 -3.29 5.67
CA TRP A 89 7.96 -3.28 6.65
C TRP A 89 8.14 -4.34 7.74
N GLY A 90 9.34 -4.90 7.93
CA GLY A 90 9.55 -6.02 8.88
C GLY A 90 9.17 -5.73 10.33
N TRP A 91 9.03 -4.45 10.70
CA TRP A 91 8.55 -4.01 12.02
C TRP A 91 7.01 -3.99 12.13
N TYR A 92 6.27 -4.06 11.02
CA TYR A 92 4.83 -3.89 11.00
C TYR A 92 4.11 -5.11 11.61
N PRO A 93 3.37 -4.97 12.72
CA PRO A 93 2.74 -6.10 13.41
C PRO A 93 1.65 -6.78 12.58
N GLY A 94 1.01 -6.06 11.66
CA GLY A 94 -0.07 -6.59 10.83
C GLY A 94 0.36 -7.70 9.87
N TRP A 95 1.66 -7.96 9.68
CA TRP A 95 2.11 -9.16 8.98
C TRP A 95 1.71 -10.46 9.69
N ASN A 96 1.57 -10.43 11.02
CA ASN A 96 1.13 -11.59 11.78
C ASN A 96 -0.31 -11.99 11.44
N TRP A 97 -1.16 -11.05 11.03
CA TRP A 97 -2.50 -11.36 10.52
C TRP A 97 -2.49 -12.18 9.24
N ILE A 98 -1.45 -12.07 8.42
CA ILE A 98 -1.39 -12.75 7.12
C ILE A 98 -0.64 -14.08 7.26
N TRP A 99 0.45 -14.08 8.02
CA TRP A 99 1.43 -15.15 8.00
C TRP A 99 1.75 -15.74 9.38
N GLY A 100 1.15 -15.19 10.44
CA GLY A 100 1.46 -15.56 11.81
C GLY A 100 2.88 -15.19 12.23
N PRO A 101 3.30 -15.57 13.45
CA PRO A 101 4.59 -15.17 14.02
C PRO A 101 5.81 -15.86 13.39
N THR A 102 5.61 -16.78 12.42
CA THR A 102 6.66 -17.64 11.86
C THR A 102 7.01 -17.31 10.40
N TRP A 103 6.56 -16.15 9.90
CA TRP A 103 6.84 -15.69 8.54
C TRP A 103 8.34 -15.44 8.31
N GLY A 104 8.81 -15.62 7.08
CA GLY A 104 10.24 -15.56 6.79
C GLY A 104 10.58 -15.62 5.30
N PRO A 105 11.78 -16.09 4.91
CA PRO A 105 12.18 -16.12 3.51
C PRO A 105 11.20 -16.87 2.59
N GLY A 106 10.86 -16.22 1.48
CA GLY A 106 9.92 -16.74 0.48
C GLY A 106 8.46 -16.31 0.70
N TRP A 107 8.11 -15.83 1.90
CA TRP A 107 6.80 -15.26 2.17
C TRP A 107 6.68 -13.88 1.56
N GLY A 108 5.50 -13.46 1.11
CA GLY A 108 5.32 -12.07 0.67
C GLY A 108 4.11 -11.83 -0.22
N PRO A 109 3.81 -10.56 -0.53
CA PRO A 109 2.75 -10.22 -1.46
C PRO A 109 3.03 -10.77 -2.86
N SER A 110 1.97 -11.19 -3.54
CA SER A 110 1.95 -11.63 -4.92
C SER A 110 0.97 -10.81 -5.70
N TYR A 111 1.36 -10.44 -6.90
CA TYR A 111 0.59 -9.55 -7.74
C TYR A 111 0.01 -10.35 -8.91
N PRO A 112 -1.32 -10.42 -9.06
CA PRO A 112 -1.96 -11.22 -10.10
C PRO A 112 -1.90 -10.58 -11.49
N TRP A 113 -1.45 -9.33 -11.60
CA TRP A 113 -1.19 -8.68 -12.89
C TRP A 113 0.26 -8.88 -13.32
N TYR A 114 0.45 -9.18 -14.61
CA TYR A 114 1.75 -9.29 -15.25
C TYR A 114 1.91 -8.24 -16.36
N PRO A 115 3.08 -7.60 -16.53
CA PRO A 115 4.19 -7.53 -15.57
C PRO A 115 3.90 -6.47 -14.49
N VAL A 116 4.25 -6.74 -13.22
CA VAL A 116 4.37 -5.70 -12.15
C VAL A 116 5.59 -4.80 -12.38
N THR A 117 6.25 -5.00 -13.51
CA THR A 117 7.67 -4.77 -13.67
C THR A 117 7.88 -3.84 -14.85
N VAL A 118 8.86 -2.95 -14.69
CA VAL A 118 9.18 -1.79 -15.53
C VAL A 118 8.38 -0.50 -15.23
N TYR A 119 8.30 -0.11 -13.96
CA TYR A 119 8.37 1.33 -13.65
C TYR A 119 9.52 1.55 -12.69
N SER A 120 10.58 2.17 -13.21
CA SER A 120 11.31 3.12 -12.38
C SER A 120 10.29 4.15 -11.92
N TYR A 121 9.88 4.07 -10.66
CA TYR A 121 9.04 5.10 -10.08
C TYR A 121 9.80 6.42 -10.17
N ARG A 122 9.16 7.45 -10.72
CA ARG A 122 9.80 8.76 -10.81
C ARG A 122 9.97 9.30 -9.39
N SER A 123 10.89 10.23 -9.22
CA SER A 123 11.03 10.93 -7.95
C SER A 123 9.69 11.56 -7.54
N GLY A 124 9.22 11.19 -6.36
CA GLY A 124 7.96 11.64 -5.79
C GLY A 124 6.74 10.81 -6.20
N SER A 125 6.88 9.53 -6.53
CA SER A 125 5.73 8.62 -6.62
C SER A 125 5.31 8.10 -5.24
N ILE A 126 4.00 7.93 -5.05
CA ILE A 126 3.39 7.21 -3.93
C ILE A 126 2.69 5.96 -4.49
N VAL A 127 2.93 4.82 -3.86
CA VAL A 127 2.27 3.54 -4.15
C VAL A 127 1.42 3.14 -2.95
N ILE A 128 0.17 2.80 -3.20
CA ILE A 128 -0.80 2.35 -2.19
C ILE A 128 -1.21 0.94 -2.57
N ASP A 129 -0.87 -0.05 -1.75
CA ASP A 129 -1.22 -1.46 -2.00
C ASP A 129 -2.31 -1.92 -1.03
N MET A 130 -3.32 -2.61 -1.57
CA MET A 130 -4.38 -3.30 -0.83
C MET A 130 -4.06 -4.79 -0.81
N ILE A 131 -3.71 -5.35 0.34
CA ILE A 131 -3.20 -6.73 0.48
C ILE A 131 -4.18 -7.54 1.32
N ALA A 132 -4.69 -8.64 0.77
CA ALA A 132 -5.64 -9.49 1.48
C ALA A 132 -5.02 -10.07 2.77
N THR A 133 -5.83 -10.33 3.80
CA THR A 133 -5.40 -11.00 5.05
C THR A 133 -6.03 -12.38 5.22
N ASN A 134 -7.22 -12.57 4.65
CA ASN A 134 -8.08 -13.73 4.87
C ASN A 134 -7.95 -14.83 3.81
N GLN A 135 -7.11 -14.62 2.79
CA GLN A 135 -6.84 -15.67 1.82
C GLN A 135 -5.96 -16.68 2.54
N GLU A 136 -6.39 -17.95 2.57
CA GLU A 136 -5.54 -19.03 3.07
C GLU A 136 -4.16 -18.78 2.48
N ALA A 137 -3.18 -18.45 3.32
CA ALA A 137 -1.76 -18.46 2.96
C ALA A 137 -1.37 -19.94 2.74
N SER A 138 -2.10 -20.59 1.84
CA SER A 138 -2.04 -21.99 1.52
C SER A 138 -0.72 -22.18 0.81
N SER A 139 0.10 -23.10 1.33
CA SER A 139 1.29 -23.79 0.75
C SER A 139 2.38 -22.99 0.00
N THR A 140 2.02 -21.92 -0.70
CA THR A 140 2.78 -21.05 -1.60
C THR A 140 3.52 -19.92 -0.88
N LYS A 141 3.20 -19.64 0.39
CA LYS A 141 3.74 -18.51 1.18
C LYS A 141 3.42 -17.13 0.59
N LYS A 142 2.52 -17.05 -0.41
CA LYS A 142 2.17 -15.81 -1.08
C LYS A 142 0.77 -15.36 -0.72
N VAL A 143 0.58 -14.05 -0.64
CA VAL A 143 -0.73 -13.42 -0.39
C VAL A 143 -1.07 -12.47 -1.54
N PRO A 144 -2.30 -12.49 -2.08
CA PRO A 144 -2.63 -11.62 -3.20
C PRO A 144 -2.70 -10.15 -2.79
N VAL A 145 -2.05 -9.30 -3.59
CA VAL A 145 -2.36 -7.87 -3.66
C VAL A 145 -3.60 -7.73 -4.54
N LEU A 146 -4.65 -7.15 -3.98
CA LEU A 146 -5.96 -6.99 -4.58
C LEU A 146 -5.99 -5.76 -5.50
N TRP A 147 -5.32 -4.69 -5.09
CA TRP A 147 -5.30 -3.42 -5.81
C TRP A 147 -4.02 -2.64 -5.50
N SER A 148 -3.53 -1.89 -6.49
CA SER A 148 -2.48 -0.90 -6.30
C SER A 148 -2.83 0.42 -6.98
N GLY A 149 -2.81 1.50 -6.21
CA GLY A 149 -2.84 2.88 -6.67
C GLY A 149 -1.43 3.44 -6.80
N ILE A 150 -1.17 4.20 -7.86
CA ILE A 150 0.13 4.84 -8.09
C ILE A 150 -0.13 6.31 -8.42
N ALA A 151 0.27 7.19 -7.51
CA ALA A 151 0.21 8.63 -7.69
C ALA A 151 1.63 9.12 -8.01
N ASP A 152 1.86 9.56 -9.25
CA ASP A 152 3.20 9.91 -9.76
C ASP A 152 3.44 11.42 -9.85
N GLY A 153 4.71 11.85 -9.70
CA GLY A 153 5.14 13.23 -9.93
C GLY A 153 4.74 14.24 -8.85
N LEU A 154 4.64 13.83 -7.59
CA LEU A 154 4.05 14.64 -6.52
C LEU A 154 4.97 15.75 -5.98
N LEU A 155 6.28 15.50 -5.89
CA LEU A 155 7.19 16.29 -5.05
C LEU A 155 7.90 17.44 -5.77
N GLN A 156 7.25 18.11 -6.73
CA GLN A 156 7.85 19.25 -7.45
C GLN A 156 7.01 20.53 -7.34
N GLY A 157 7.63 21.61 -6.87
CA GLY A 157 7.06 22.96 -6.83
C GLY A 157 7.01 23.55 -5.42
N SER A 158 6.11 24.51 -5.20
CA SER A 158 5.85 25.07 -3.88
C SER A 158 5.18 24.04 -2.96
N LYS A 159 5.26 24.25 -1.64
CA LYS A 159 4.58 23.40 -0.65
C LYS A 159 3.09 23.25 -0.94
N GLN A 160 2.39 24.34 -1.25
CA GLN A 160 0.96 24.28 -1.58
C GLN A 160 0.71 23.47 -2.84
N SER A 161 1.53 23.65 -3.88
CA SER A 161 1.40 22.91 -5.13
C SER A 161 1.67 21.41 -4.97
N ILE A 162 2.51 21.03 -4.00
CA ILE A 162 2.75 19.62 -3.65
C ILE A 162 1.51 19.05 -2.96
N ILE A 163 0.93 19.78 -2.00
CA ILE A 163 -0.30 19.38 -1.31
C ILE A 163 -1.45 19.18 -2.30
N ASP A 164 -1.77 20.18 -3.12
CA ASP A 164 -2.89 20.13 -4.07
C ASP A 164 -2.75 18.95 -5.05
N ARG A 165 -1.52 18.69 -5.51
CA ARG A 165 -1.24 17.59 -6.44
C ARG A 165 -1.35 16.24 -5.76
N MET A 166 -0.80 16.12 -4.56
CA MET A 166 -0.90 14.92 -3.74
C MET A 166 -2.35 14.55 -3.47
N GLU A 167 -3.17 15.51 -3.04
CA GLU A 167 -4.62 15.33 -2.86
C GLU A 167 -5.28 14.84 -4.16
N THR A 168 -5.15 15.61 -5.23
CA THR A 168 -5.80 15.30 -6.51
C THR A 168 -5.40 13.94 -7.08
N THR A 169 -4.11 13.58 -7.02
CA THR A 169 -3.61 12.35 -7.65
C THR A 169 -3.89 11.09 -6.82
N ILE A 170 -3.84 11.18 -5.49
CA ILE A 170 -4.24 10.08 -4.61
C ILE A 170 -5.75 9.86 -4.77
N ASP A 171 -6.57 10.90 -4.69
CA ASP A 171 -8.03 10.79 -4.90
C ASP A 171 -8.35 10.18 -6.27
N GLN A 172 -7.62 10.61 -7.31
CA GLN A 172 -7.81 10.07 -8.66
C GLN A 172 -7.56 8.56 -8.72
N CYS A 173 -6.65 8.00 -7.91
CA CYS A 173 -6.44 6.56 -7.82
C CYS A 173 -7.71 5.81 -7.36
N PHE A 174 -8.47 6.39 -6.44
CA PHE A 174 -9.73 5.81 -5.95
C PHE A 174 -10.88 6.07 -6.91
N ILE A 175 -10.98 7.29 -7.48
CA ILE A 175 -12.02 7.65 -8.47
C ILE A 175 -11.97 6.72 -9.70
N GLN A 176 -10.76 6.42 -10.19
CA GLN A 176 -10.58 5.51 -11.34
C GLN A 176 -10.73 4.02 -10.97
N SER A 177 -11.06 3.71 -9.71
CA SER A 177 -11.21 2.36 -9.18
C SER A 177 -12.63 2.13 -8.65
N PRO A 178 -13.69 2.32 -9.46
CA PRO A 178 -15.08 2.27 -8.99
C PRO A 178 -15.49 0.91 -8.42
N TYR A 179 -14.79 -0.17 -8.78
CA TYR A 179 -14.99 -1.53 -8.27
C TYR A 179 -14.60 -1.69 -6.78
N LEU A 180 -13.92 -0.71 -6.17
CA LEU A 180 -13.63 -0.69 -4.73
C LEU A 180 -14.82 -0.19 -3.90
N LYS A 181 -15.82 0.44 -4.52
CA LYS A 181 -16.95 1.03 -3.78
C LYS A 181 -17.87 -0.04 -3.19
N LYS A 182 -18.33 0.18 -1.95
CA LYS A 182 -19.36 -0.62 -1.27
C LYS A 182 -20.79 -0.23 -1.63
#